data_AF-A0A2H0WNW1-F1
#
_entry.id   AF-A0A2H0WNW1-F1
#
_cell.length_a   1.000
_cell.length_b   1.000
_cell.length_c   1.000
_cell.angle_alpha   90.00
_cell.angle_beta   90.00
_cell.angle_gamma   90.00
#
_symmetry.space_group_name_H-M   'P 1'
#
loop_
_entity.id
_entity.type
_entity.pdbx_description
1 polymer ?
#
loop_
_entity_poly.entity_id
_entity_poly.type
_entity_poly.pdbx_seq_one_letter_code
_entity_poly.pdbx_strand_id
1 'polypeptide(L)'
;MRFIGSFIIHVFSNVVAFLAATYFVAGFVFSGNFVDLFIAALVLTLINAVIRPILKLFLGPFIVLTFGLFVLVINAVMLYLLDIWSTPLTIEGYIALFWATLIVTVVNLVINLAGKWFYKK
;
A
#
# COMPACT_ATOMS: atom_id res chain seq x y z
N MET A 1 6.64 -12.84 -19.04
CA MET A 1 5.17 -12.74 -18.88
C MET A 1 4.68 -12.78 -17.42
N ARG A 2 5.32 -13.51 -16.48
CA ARG A 2 4.90 -13.57 -15.06
C ARG A 2 5.08 -12.26 -14.26
N PHE A 3 6.08 -11.44 -14.58
CA PHE A 3 6.34 -10.16 -13.91
C PHE A 3 5.27 -9.09 -14.17
N ILE A 4 4.78 -8.98 -15.40
CA ILE A 4 3.79 -7.97 -15.81
C ILE A 4 2.44 -8.24 -15.11
N GLY A 5 2.02 -9.51 -15.02
CA GLY A 5 0.80 -9.89 -14.31
C GLY A 5 0.84 -9.53 -12.83
N SER A 6 1.98 -9.76 -12.17
CA SER A 6 2.15 -9.38 -10.75
C SER A 6 2.06 -7.86 -10.53
N PHE A 7 2.59 -7.07 -11.48
CA PHE A 7 2.53 -5.61 -11.38
C PHE A 7 1.10 -5.11 -11.53
N ILE A 8 0.34 -5.61 -12.51
CA ILE A 8 -1.06 -5.23 -12.72
C ILE A 8 -1.92 -5.57 -11.50
N ILE A 9 -1.73 -6.76 -10.92
CA ILE A 9 -2.44 -7.16 -9.69
C ILE A 9 -2.10 -6.22 -8.54
N HIS A 10 -0.83 -5.82 -8.39
CA HIS A 10 -0.43 -4.88 -7.34
C HIS A 10 -1.04 -3.50 -7.52
N VAL A 11 -1.06 -2.96 -8.74
CA VAL A 11 -1.70 -1.66 -9.02
C VAL A 11 -3.18 -1.74 -8.69
N PHE A 12 -3.88 -2.77 -9.18
CA PHE A 12 -5.30 -2.97 -8.89
C PHE A 12 -5.56 -3.13 -7.38
N SER A 13 -4.71 -3.89 -6.69
CA SER A 13 -4.80 -4.07 -5.24
C SER A 13 -4.64 -2.74 -4.50
N ASN A 14 -3.69 -1.90 -4.90
CA ASN A 14 -3.50 -0.56 -4.30
C ASN A 14 -4.69 0.37 -4.56
N VAL A 15 -5.29 0.33 -5.76
CA VAL A 15 -6.53 1.08 -6.07
C VAL A 15 -7.66 0.68 -5.11
N VAL A 16 -7.92 -0.63 -4.97
CA VAL A 16 -8.97 -1.14 -4.07
C VAL A 16 -8.66 -0.79 -2.61
N ALA A 17 -7.38 -0.88 -2.23
CA ALA A 17 -6.93 -0.52 -0.89
C ALA A 17 -7.15 0.96 -0.56
N PHE A 18 -6.91 1.87 -1.50
CA PHE A 18 -7.18 3.30 -1.31
C PHE A 18 -8.66 3.61 -1.21
N LEU A 19 -9.47 3.00 -2.08
CA LEU A 19 -10.92 3.13 -1.98
C LEU A 19 -11.40 2.67 -0.60
N ALA A 20 -10.96 1.50 -0.13
CA ALA A 20 -11.27 1.05 1.21
C ALA A 20 -10.78 2.04 2.28
N ALA A 21 -9.54 2.53 2.17
CA ALA A 21 -9.00 3.50 3.12
C ALA A 21 -9.83 4.79 3.17
N THR A 22 -10.28 5.34 2.03
CA THR A 22 -11.14 6.54 1.99
C THR A 22 -12.49 6.33 2.70
N TYR A 23 -13.04 5.11 2.68
CA TYR A 23 -14.32 4.83 3.32
C TYR A 23 -14.20 4.50 4.80
N PHE A 24 -13.14 3.80 5.20
CA PHE A 24 -13.00 3.25 6.55
C PHE A 24 -12.07 4.04 7.47
N VAL A 25 -11.24 4.94 6.96
CA VAL A 25 -10.28 5.73 7.76
C VAL A 25 -10.70 7.19 7.78
N ALA A 26 -11.17 7.64 8.94
CA ALA A 26 -11.32 9.07 9.20
C ALA A 26 -9.94 9.74 9.13
N GLY A 27 -9.77 10.69 8.20
CA GLY A 27 -8.51 11.39 7.93
C GLY A 27 -7.74 10.89 6.70
N PHE A 28 -8.21 9.86 5.98
CA PHE A 28 -7.68 9.54 4.65
C PHE A 28 -8.54 10.23 3.59
N VAL A 29 -8.15 11.45 3.21
CA VAL A 29 -8.93 12.30 2.32
C VAL A 29 -8.37 12.20 0.91
N PHE A 30 -9.25 11.89 -0.04
CA PHE A 30 -8.93 11.90 -1.46
C PHE A 30 -9.82 12.90 -2.17
N SER A 31 -9.23 13.92 -2.78
CA SER A 31 -9.93 15.05 -3.41
C SER A 31 -9.88 15.03 -4.94
N GLY A 32 -9.18 14.07 -5.53
CA GLY A 32 -8.99 13.95 -6.97
C GLY A 32 -10.09 13.20 -7.71
N ASN A 33 -9.93 13.10 -9.04
CA ASN A 33 -10.78 12.29 -9.90
C ASN A 33 -10.34 10.81 -9.90
N PHE A 34 -11.11 9.94 -10.55
CA PHE A 34 -10.75 8.52 -10.68
C PHE A 34 -9.37 8.30 -11.35
N VAL A 35 -8.99 9.20 -12.26
CA VAL A 35 -7.66 9.21 -12.92
C VAL A 35 -6.55 9.45 -11.90
N ASP A 36 -6.75 10.40 -10.98
CA ASP A 36 -5.78 10.74 -9.95
C ASP A 36 -5.56 9.59 -8.96
N LEU A 37 -6.62 8.81 -8.70
CA LEU A 37 -6.55 7.62 -7.84
C LEU A 37 -5.68 6.55 -8.51
N PHE A 38 -5.88 6.34 -9.81
CA PHE A 38 -5.07 5.41 -10.58
C PHE A 38 -3.59 5.84 -10.63
N ILE A 39 -3.33 7.14 -10.80
CA ILE A 39 -1.98 7.71 -10.75
C ILE A 39 -1.37 7.49 -9.36
N ALA A 40 -2.08 7.78 -8.28
CA ALA A 40 -1.61 7.55 -6.92
C ALA A 40 -1.27 6.06 -6.68
N ALA A 41 -2.12 5.15 -7.15
CA ALA A 41 -1.86 3.71 -7.03
C ALA A 41 -0.64 3.26 -7.85
N LEU A 42 -0.43 3.83 -9.04
CA LEU A 42 0.78 3.62 -9.83
C LEU A 42 2.02 4.12 -9.10
N VAL A 43 1.98 5.35 -8.57
CA VAL A 43 3.08 5.95 -7.81
C VAL A 43 3.40 5.09 -6.59
N LEU A 44 2.41 4.66 -5.81
CA LEU A 44 2.64 3.76 -4.67
C LEU A 44 3.25 2.43 -5.12
N THR A 45 2.81 1.89 -6.26
CA THR A 45 3.37 0.64 -6.78
C THR A 45 4.84 0.81 -7.16
N LEU A 46 5.23 1.96 -7.74
CA LEU A 46 6.61 2.31 -8.05
C LEU A 46 7.46 2.52 -6.78
N ILE A 47 6.95 3.30 -5.81
CA ILE A 47 7.54 3.48 -4.48
C ILE A 47 7.81 2.10 -3.85
N ASN A 48 6.84 1.20 -3.90
CA ASN A 48 6.96 -0.15 -3.37
C ASN A 48 7.94 -1.03 -4.15
N ALA A 49 8.14 -0.80 -5.44
CA ALA A 49 9.10 -1.54 -6.25
C ALA A 49 10.54 -1.13 -5.95
N VAL A 50 10.78 0.15 -5.64
CA VAL A 50 12.12 0.72 -5.48
C VAL A 50 12.52 0.85 -4.01
N ILE A 51 11.68 1.48 -3.18
CA ILE A 51 12.03 1.90 -1.82
C ILE A 51 11.85 0.76 -0.83
N ARG A 52 10.78 -0.04 -0.98
CA ARG A 52 10.52 -1.19 -0.10
C ARG A 52 11.68 -2.20 0.01
N PRO A 53 12.36 -2.64 -1.07
CA PRO A 53 13.48 -3.56 -0.94
C PRO A 53 14.66 -2.94 -0.21
N ILE A 54 14.92 -1.64 -0.41
CA ILE A 54 15.96 -0.90 0.31
C ILE A 54 15.63 -0.88 1.80
N LEU A 55 14.42 -0.47 2.18
CA LEU A 55 14.01 -0.44 3.59
C LEU A 55 14.02 -1.83 4.23
N LYS A 56 13.59 -2.87 3.52
CA LYS A 56 13.66 -4.25 4.02
C LYS A 56 15.09 -4.74 4.23
N LEU A 57 16.04 -4.27 3.43
CA LEU A 57 17.46 -4.63 3.61
C LEU A 57 18.01 -4.00 4.90
N PHE A 58 17.78 -2.70 5.12
CA PHE A 58 18.27 -1.99 6.31
C PHE A 58 17.50 -2.37 7.59
N LEU A 59 16.17 -2.50 7.49
CA LEU A 59 15.31 -2.82 8.62
C LEU A 59 15.11 -4.33 8.80
N GLY A 60 15.72 -5.16 7.95
CA GLY A 60 15.65 -6.63 8.01
C GLY A 60 15.89 -7.22 9.41
N PRO A 61 16.97 -6.82 10.10
CA PRO A 61 17.22 -7.26 11.48
C PRO A 61 16.08 -6.90 12.44
N PHE A 62 15.56 -5.67 12.35
CA PHE A 62 14.43 -5.23 13.17
C PHE A 62 13.12 -5.96 12.83
N ILE A 63 12.90 -6.28 11.56
CA ILE A 63 11.75 -7.09 11.13
C ILE A 63 11.81 -8.46 11.82
N VAL A 64 12.97 -9.11 11.84
CA VAL A 64 13.13 -10.42 12.49
C VAL A 64 12.98 -10.31 14.02
N LEU A 65 13.61 -9.30 14.64
CA LEU A 65 13.53 -9.08 16.09
C LEU A 65 12.10 -8.79 16.57
N THR A 66 11.28 -8.16 15.73
CA THR A 66 9.88 -7.82 16.04
C THR A 66 8.87 -8.84 15.48
N PHE A 67 9.33 -10.02 15.04
CA PHE A 67 8.49 -11.07 14.44
C PHE A 67 7.63 -10.60 13.24
N GLY A 68 8.10 -9.59 12.51
CA GLY A 68 7.40 -9.04 11.35
C GLY A 68 6.57 -7.79 11.63
N LEU A 69 6.43 -7.33 12.87
CA LEU A 69 5.66 -6.12 13.18
C LEU A 69 6.24 -4.87 12.48
N PHE A 70 7.55 -4.79 12.32
CA PHE A 70 8.20 -3.68 11.59
C PHE A 70 7.80 -3.58 10.11
N VAL A 71 7.20 -4.63 9.53
CA VAL A 71 6.66 -4.55 8.16
C VAL A 71 5.51 -3.54 8.08
N LEU A 72 4.71 -3.40 9.13
CA LEU A 72 3.66 -2.37 9.20
C LEU A 72 4.27 -0.97 9.15
N VAL A 73 5.37 -0.75 9.88
CA VAL A 73 6.09 0.53 9.84
C VAL A 73 6.59 0.83 8.44
N ILE A 74 7.17 -0.16 7.74
CA ILE A 74 7.61 0.02 6.35
C ILE A 74 6.41 0.39 5.45
N ASN A 75 5.30 -0.34 5.55
CA ASN A 75 4.11 -0.04 4.74
C ASN A 75 3.57 1.38 5.04
N ALA A 76 3.59 1.81 6.30
CA ALA A 76 3.19 3.16 6.70
C ALA A 76 4.10 4.23 6.12
N VAL A 77 5.42 4.00 6.14
CA VAL A 77 6.39 4.89 5.51
C VAL A 77 6.13 4.99 4.00
N MET A 78 5.78 3.90 3.32
CA MET A 78 5.44 3.95 1.88
C MET A 78 4.18 4.79 1.61
N LEU A 79 3.14 4.66 2.43
CA LEU A 79 1.93 5.49 2.32
C LEU A 79 2.22 6.95 2.64
N TYR A 80 3.04 7.22 3.64
CA TYR A 80 3.45 8.57 3.98
C TYR A 80 4.29 9.22 2.87
N LEU A 81 5.16 8.46 2.21
CA LEU A 81 5.88 8.95 1.04
C LEU A 81 4.93 9.27 -0.11
N LEU A 82 3.90 8.45 -0.32
CA LEU A 82 2.87 8.73 -1.31
C LEU A 82 2.10 10.01 -0.98
N ASP A 83 1.69 10.19 0.26
CA ASP A 83 1.02 11.41 0.76
C ASP A 83 1.85 12.67 0.46
N ILE A 84 3.17 12.62 0.66
CA ILE A 84 4.07 13.74 0.30
C ILE A 84 4.13 13.97 -1.22
N TRP A 85 4.10 12.90 -2.02
CA TRP A 85 4.30 12.97 -3.47
C TRP A 85 3.00 13.19 -4.25
N SER A 86 1.85 12.88 -3.66
CA SER A 86 0.54 12.88 -4.31
C SER A 86 -0.28 14.05 -3.79
N THR A 87 -0.46 15.07 -4.62
CA THR A 87 -1.33 16.22 -4.30
C THR A 87 -2.80 15.87 -4.01
N PRO A 88 -3.47 14.88 -4.65
CA PRO A 88 -4.89 14.60 -4.42
C PRO A 88 -5.16 13.70 -3.20
N LEU A 89 -4.13 13.12 -2.58
CA LEU A 89 -4.25 12.17 -1.48
C LEU A 89 -3.58 12.76 -0.25
N THR A 90 -4.39 13.09 0.76
CA THR A 90 -3.90 13.69 2.00
C THR A 90 -4.27 12.82 3.20
N ILE A 91 -3.29 12.51 4.04
CA ILE A 91 -3.45 11.71 5.26
C ILE A 91 -3.30 12.62 6.49
N GLU A 92 -4.40 12.85 7.19
CA GLU A 92 -4.46 13.75 8.34
C GLU A 92 -3.93 13.08 9.63
N GLY A 93 -2.62 13.23 9.83
CA GLY A 93 -1.95 12.85 11.07
C GLY A 93 -1.59 11.37 11.21
N TYR A 94 -0.88 11.04 12.28
CA TYR A 94 -0.28 9.72 12.48
C TYR A 94 -1.30 8.61 12.73
N ILE A 95 -2.45 8.94 13.33
CA ILE A 95 -3.52 7.98 13.62
C ILE A 95 -4.20 7.54 12.33
N ALA A 96 -4.54 8.48 11.44
CA ALA A 96 -5.08 8.17 10.12
C ALA A 96 -4.08 7.34 9.30
N LEU A 97 -2.79 7.70 9.33
CA LEU A 97 -1.75 6.93 8.65
C LEU A 97 -1.66 5.50 9.17
N PHE A 98 -1.73 5.28 10.49
CA PHE A 98 -1.70 3.95 11.08
C PHE A 98 -2.90 3.10 10.62
N TRP A 99 -4.11 3.64 10.70
CA TRP A 99 -5.31 2.94 10.26
C TRP A 99 -5.33 2.69 8.74
N ALA A 100 -4.92 3.67 7.93
CA ALA A 100 -4.79 3.52 6.49
C ALA A 100 -3.80 2.40 6.14
N THR A 101 -2.65 2.36 6.82
CA THR A 101 -1.66 1.30 6.63
C THR A 101 -2.22 -0.08 6.95
N LEU A 102 -2.97 -0.19 8.05
CA LEU A 102 -3.57 -1.44 8.49
C LEU A 102 -4.61 -1.93 7.47
N ILE A 103 -5.51 -1.05 7.02
CA ILE A 103 -6.52 -1.38 6.01
C ILE A 103 -5.87 -1.75 4.69
N VAL A 104 -4.91 -0.96 4.20
CA VAL A 104 -4.19 -1.25 2.96
C VAL A 104 -3.49 -2.61 3.03
N THR A 105 -2.86 -2.91 4.16
CA THR A 105 -2.19 -4.20 4.37
C THR A 105 -3.19 -5.37 4.36
N VAL A 106 -4.34 -5.22 5.03
CA VAL A 106 -5.39 -6.24 5.08
C VAL A 106 -6.02 -6.46 3.70
N VAL A 107 -6.38 -5.38 2.99
CA VAL A 107 -6.95 -5.47 1.63
C VAL A 107 -5.98 -6.18 0.69
N ASN A 108 -4.71 -5.79 0.71
CA ASN A 108 -3.68 -6.43 -0.11
C ASN A 108 -3.48 -7.91 0.25
N LEU A 109 -3.61 -8.30 1.52
CA LEU A 109 -3.58 -9.70 1.94
C LEU A 109 -4.77 -10.48 1.38
N VAL A 110 -5.98 -9.95 1.52
CA VAL A 110 -7.22 -10.61 1.03
C VAL A 110 -7.15 -10.80 -0.49
N ILE A 111 -6.75 -9.77 -1.23
CA ILE A 111 -6.65 -9.83 -2.70
C ILE A 111 -5.61 -10.87 -3.14
N ASN A 112 -4.45 -10.90 -2.48
CA ASN A 112 -3.41 -11.89 -2.80
C ASN A 112 -3.84 -13.33 -2.46
N LEU A 113 -4.54 -13.53 -1.35
CA LEU A 113 -5.07 -14.83 -0.96
C LEU A 113 -6.16 -15.31 -1.94
N ALA A 114 -7.10 -14.43 -2.30
CA ALA A 114 -8.13 -14.71 -3.28
C ALA A 114 -7.52 -15.04 -4.64
N GLY A 115 -6.58 -14.23 -5.13
CA GLY A 115 -5.89 -14.48 -6.40
C GLY A 115 -5.18 -15.84 -6.41
N LYS A 116 -4.49 -16.19 -5.32
CA LYS A 116 -3.81 -17.49 -5.19
C LYS A 116 -4.79 -18.67 -5.20
N TRP A 117 -6.00 -18.48 -4.68
CA TRP A 117 -7.06 -19.49 -4.71
C TRP A 117 -7.58 -19.73 -6.14
N PHE A 118 -7.74 -18.68 -6.94
CA PHE A 118 -8.17 -18.78 -8.35
C PHE A 118 -7.12 -19.41 -9.28
N TYR A 119 -5.82 -19.17 -9.03
CA TYR A 119 -4.73 -19.74 -9.85
C TYR A 119 -4.35 -21.19 -9.49
N LYS A 120 -4.94 -21.77 -8.43
CA LYS A 120 -4.64 -23.14 -7.98
C LYS A 120 -5.68 -24.17 -8.51
N LYS A 121 -6.10 -24.00 -9.77
CA LYS A 121 -6.87 -24.99 -10.53
C LYS A 121 -6.11 -25.32 -11.82
#